data_AF-A0A2M6Z368-F1
#
_entry.id   AF-A0A2M6Z368-F1
#
_cell.length_a   1.000
_cell.length_b   1.000
_cell.length_c   1.000
_cell.angle_alpha   90.00
_cell.angle_beta   90.00
_cell.angle_gamma   90.00
#
_symmetry.space_group_name_H-M   'P 1'
#
loop_
_entity.id
_entity.type
_entity.pdbx_description
1 polymer ?
#
loop_
_entity_poly.entity_id
_entity_poly.type
_entity_poly.pdbx_seq_one_letter_code
_entity_poly.pdbx_strand_id
1 'polypeptide(L)'
;MNEEIKTIGIKDKNYPELLREIKDAPKVLYVKGNFSPEEKCFAIVGTRKFSDYGKEIAFSIAKDLAETGLIIVSGMAKGIDTFAHKGALETKGKTIAVLGTGLDKKSIYPRQNLKLAENILETGGCLISEYPPGTRGTQFTFPQRNRIISGLSLGVLVVEAKFGSGALITANWAFQQKRKVFSIPGSIFSKNSQGCHYLIKKGAKLVETANDILKELNLPLFKKQRSEPKGEGLEENLILNVLKEETLSIDKIIEKTKLSAAKTASTLAILEIKGKVKNLGGNIYGLSR
;
A
#
# COMPACT_ATOMS: atom_id res chain seq x y z
N MET A 1 -7.73 16.74 16.78
CA MET A 1 -9.16 17.13 16.80
C MET A 1 -10.00 15.93 17.23
N ASN A 2 -10.92 16.07 18.18
CA ASN A 2 -11.87 15.00 18.50
C ASN A 2 -12.98 15.02 17.43
N GLU A 3 -12.76 14.34 16.32
CA GLU A 3 -13.79 14.24 15.29
C GLU A 3 -15.01 13.47 15.79
N GLU A 4 -16.20 14.02 15.55
CA GLU A 4 -17.47 13.41 15.89
C GLU A 4 -17.78 12.22 14.96
N ILE A 5 -18.46 11.20 15.50
CA ILE A 5 -18.88 10.05 14.71
C ILE A 5 -20.17 10.41 13.97
N LYS A 6 -20.08 10.53 12.64
CA LYS A 6 -21.21 10.78 11.75
C LYS A 6 -21.91 9.47 11.40
N THR A 7 -23.22 9.57 11.19
CA THR A 7 -24.05 8.44 10.72
C THR A 7 -24.49 8.75 9.30
N ILE A 8 -24.26 7.82 8.37
CA ILE A 8 -24.61 7.93 6.95
C ILE A 8 -25.54 6.77 6.59
N GLY A 9 -26.76 7.08 6.19
CA GLY A 9 -27.73 6.11 5.68
C GLY A 9 -27.46 5.74 4.21
N ILE A 10 -27.90 4.56 3.79
CA ILE A 10 -27.71 4.07 2.41
C ILE A 10 -28.29 4.99 1.32
N LYS A 11 -29.32 5.78 1.66
CA LYS A 11 -29.97 6.75 0.78
C LYS A 11 -29.28 8.11 0.76
N ASP A 12 -28.31 8.35 1.64
CA ASP A 12 -27.62 9.63 1.72
C ASP A 12 -26.69 9.81 0.54
N LYS A 13 -26.56 11.06 0.08
CA LYS A 13 -25.63 11.43 -1.01
C LYS A 13 -24.17 11.12 -0.68
N ASN A 14 -23.82 11.15 0.61
CA ASN A 14 -22.47 10.88 1.10
C ASN A 14 -22.16 9.38 1.25
N TYR A 15 -23.11 8.49 0.94
CA TYR A 15 -22.87 7.05 1.00
C TYR A 15 -22.05 6.60 -0.24
N PRO A 16 -20.95 5.84 -0.06
CA PRO A 16 -20.08 5.43 -1.16
C PRO A 16 -20.83 4.61 -2.22
N GLU A 17 -20.76 5.05 -3.48
CA GLU A 17 -21.51 4.45 -4.58
C GLU A 17 -21.16 2.98 -4.81
N LEU A 18 -19.85 2.66 -4.89
CA LEU A 18 -19.40 1.27 -5.05
C LEU A 18 -19.87 0.36 -3.91
N LEU A 19 -19.94 0.88 -2.69
CA LEU A 19 -20.45 0.11 -1.57
C LEU A 19 -21.97 -0.08 -1.67
N ARG A 20 -22.71 0.87 -2.24
CA ARG A 20 -24.15 0.78 -2.44
C ARG A 20 -24.54 -0.32 -3.42
N GLU A 21 -23.66 -0.63 -4.38
CA GLU A 21 -23.87 -1.67 -5.41
C GLU A 21 -23.79 -3.11 -4.87
N ILE A 22 -23.16 -3.33 -3.71
CA ILE A 22 -23.00 -4.70 -3.20
C ILE A 22 -24.33 -5.24 -2.69
N LYS A 23 -24.58 -6.54 -2.89
CA LYS A 23 -25.84 -7.22 -2.50
C LYS A 23 -26.24 -6.94 -1.04
N ASP A 24 -25.27 -7.07 -0.13
CA ASP A 24 -25.49 -6.93 1.31
C ASP A 24 -24.96 -5.59 1.84
N ALA A 25 -25.18 -4.49 1.11
CA ALA A 25 -24.72 -3.15 1.47
C ALA A 25 -25.25 -2.72 2.86
N PRO A 26 -24.38 -2.21 3.76
CA PRO A 26 -24.79 -1.77 5.10
C PRO A 26 -25.84 -0.65 4.99
N LYS A 27 -26.96 -0.77 5.70
CA LYS A 27 -28.02 0.25 5.67
C LYS A 27 -27.60 1.56 6.34
N VAL A 28 -26.67 1.46 7.28
CA VAL A 28 -26.10 2.57 8.05
C VAL A 28 -24.60 2.37 8.16
N LEU A 29 -23.85 3.45 7.98
CA LEU A 29 -22.42 3.54 8.24
C LEU A 29 -22.16 4.56 9.33
N TYR A 30 -21.34 4.18 10.29
CA TYR A 30 -20.68 5.09 11.22
C TYR A 30 -19.34 5.48 10.63
N VAL A 31 -19.08 6.79 10.54
CA VAL A 31 -17.86 7.35 9.96
C VAL A 31 -17.26 8.35 10.93
N LYS A 32 -15.97 8.20 11.22
CA LYS A 32 -15.18 9.16 11.99
C LYS A 32 -13.99 9.57 11.12
N GLY A 33 -13.80 10.84 10.80
CA GLY A 33 -12.88 11.25 9.74
C GLY A 33 -13.58 11.97 8.60
N ASN A 34 -12.78 12.32 7.59
CA ASN A 34 -13.27 12.85 6.33
C ASN A 34 -13.31 11.75 5.27
N PHE A 35 -14.48 11.57 4.65
CA PHE A 35 -14.69 10.65 3.55
C PHE A 35 -15.51 11.35 2.47
N SER A 36 -14.99 11.41 1.24
CA SER A 36 -15.78 11.82 0.10
C SER A 36 -16.19 10.60 -0.73
N PRO A 37 -17.47 10.47 -1.13
CA PRO A 37 -17.94 9.34 -1.95
C PRO A 37 -17.30 9.31 -3.35
N GLU A 38 -16.73 10.43 -3.81
CA GLU A 38 -16.06 10.55 -5.11
C GLU A 38 -14.63 9.98 -5.11
N GLU A 39 -14.05 9.76 -3.93
CA GLU A 39 -12.66 9.32 -3.80
C GLU A 39 -12.52 7.83 -4.18
N LYS A 40 -11.59 7.56 -5.11
CA LYS A 40 -11.32 6.19 -5.58
C LYS A 40 -10.52 5.42 -4.54
N CYS A 41 -11.09 4.32 -4.08
CA CYS A 41 -10.53 3.48 -3.05
C CYS A 41 -9.87 2.21 -3.62
N PHE A 42 -8.80 1.74 -2.99
CA PHE A 42 -8.15 0.47 -3.31
C PHE A 42 -7.81 -0.30 -2.05
N ALA A 43 -8.20 -1.57 -1.97
CA ALA A 43 -8.00 -2.37 -0.78
C ALA A 43 -6.69 -3.14 -0.80
N ILE A 44 -5.98 -3.14 0.33
CA ILE A 44 -4.80 -3.99 0.56
C ILE A 44 -5.03 -4.79 1.83
N VAL A 45 -4.98 -6.12 1.72
CA VAL A 45 -5.25 -7.05 2.83
C VAL A 45 -4.23 -8.18 2.87
N GLY A 46 -4.11 -8.82 4.03
CA GLY A 46 -3.29 -10.02 4.15
C GLY A 46 -3.25 -10.60 5.55
N THR A 47 -2.23 -11.43 5.78
CA THR A 47 -2.02 -12.18 7.01
C THR A 47 -1.66 -11.27 8.18
N ARG A 48 -2.11 -11.68 9.37
CA ARG A 48 -1.65 -11.08 10.64
C ARG A 48 -0.25 -11.55 11.04
N LYS A 49 0.19 -12.70 10.51
CA LYS A 49 1.52 -13.30 10.70
C LYS A 49 2.30 -13.13 9.39
N PHE A 50 2.93 -11.98 9.24
CA PHE A 50 3.59 -11.52 8.01
C PHE A 50 5.09 -11.88 8.02
N SER A 51 5.68 -11.94 6.84
CA SER A 51 7.14 -11.95 6.63
C SER A 51 7.67 -10.53 6.39
N ASP A 52 8.99 -10.34 6.45
CA ASP A 52 9.60 -9.05 6.06
C ASP A 52 9.31 -8.71 4.59
N TYR A 53 9.32 -9.71 3.72
CA TYR A 53 8.86 -9.60 2.33
C TYR A 53 7.43 -9.04 2.23
N GLY A 54 6.48 -9.63 2.96
CA GLY A 54 5.09 -9.18 2.96
C GLY A 54 4.92 -7.77 3.54
N LYS A 55 5.70 -7.43 4.58
CA LYS A 55 5.73 -6.08 5.17
C LYS A 55 6.21 -5.04 4.16
N GLU A 56 7.35 -5.28 3.51
CA GLU A 56 7.93 -4.36 2.53
C GLU A 56 6.99 -4.13 1.35
N ILE A 57 6.35 -5.19 0.85
CA ILE A 57 5.44 -5.09 -0.29
C ILE A 57 4.16 -4.35 0.08
N ALA A 58 3.54 -4.70 1.22
CA ALA A 58 2.34 -4.01 1.68
C ALA A 58 2.58 -2.51 1.87
N PHE A 59 3.73 -2.15 2.44
CA PHE A 59 4.11 -0.76 2.65
C PHE A 59 4.42 -0.02 1.34
N SER A 60 5.28 -0.58 0.50
CA SER A 60 5.73 0.07 -0.74
C SER A 60 4.61 0.23 -1.76
N ILE A 61 3.80 -0.81 -2.00
CA ILE A 61 2.66 -0.71 -2.93
C ILE A 61 1.60 0.24 -2.39
N ALA A 62 1.31 0.23 -1.08
CA ALA A 62 0.36 1.18 -0.50
C ALA A 62 0.83 2.62 -0.66
N LYS A 63 2.12 2.87 -0.45
CA LYS A 63 2.74 4.18 -0.66
C LYS A 63 2.59 4.63 -2.12
N ASP A 64 3.07 3.81 -3.06
CA ASP A 64 3.05 4.14 -4.49
C ASP A 64 1.62 4.37 -5.01
N LEU A 65 0.64 3.55 -4.58
CA LEU A 65 -0.76 3.75 -4.94
C LEU A 65 -1.33 5.03 -4.32
N ALA A 66 -1.02 5.33 -3.05
CA ALA A 66 -1.47 6.55 -2.39
C ALA A 66 -0.95 7.83 -3.08
N GLU A 67 0.28 7.80 -3.60
CA GLU A 67 0.85 8.92 -4.39
C GLU A 67 0.08 9.21 -5.69
N THR A 68 -0.71 8.25 -6.20
CA THR A 68 -1.59 8.47 -7.36
C THR A 68 -2.93 9.12 -7.02
N GLY A 69 -3.20 9.36 -5.74
CA GLY A 69 -4.48 9.87 -5.25
C GLY A 69 -5.50 8.78 -4.93
N LEU A 70 -5.15 7.50 -5.04
CA LEU A 70 -5.98 6.42 -4.53
C LEU A 70 -5.98 6.40 -3.01
N ILE A 71 -7.15 6.14 -2.43
CA ILE A 71 -7.28 5.96 -0.98
C ILE A 71 -7.10 4.50 -0.62
N ILE A 72 -6.12 4.21 0.23
CA ILE A 72 -5.87 2.85 0.67
C ILE A 72 -6.92 2.44 1.70
N VAL A 73 -7.65 1.37 1.43
CA VAL A 73 -8.64 0.79 2.35
C VAL A 73 -8.07 -0.47 2.96
N SER A 74 -8.12 -0.57 4.28
CA SER A 74 -7.75 -1.82 4.95
C SER A 74 -8.47 -1.96 6.28
N GLY A 75 -8.14 -3.02 6.99
CA GLY A 75 -8.95 -3.51 8.08
C GLY A 75 -8.49 -3.19 9.49
N MET A 76 -7.48 -2.35 9.66
CA MET A 76 -6.86 -2.07 10.95
C MET A 76 -6.30 -3.30 11.67
N ALA A 77 -6.28 -4.50 11.05
CA ALA A 77 -5.75 -5.69 11.69
C ALA A 77 -4.23 -5.58 11.89
N LYS A 78 -3.68 -6.40 12.77
CA LYS A 78 -2.21 -6.58 12.86
C LYS A 78 -1.68 -7.08 11.51
N GLY A 79 -0.42 -6.79 11.20
CA GLY A 79 0.27 -7.34 10.03
C GLY A 79 0.02 -6.52 8.77
N ILE A 80 -0.31 -7.18 7.66
CA ILE A 80 -0.38 -6.54 6.33
C ILE A 80 -1.26 -5.27 6.33
N ASP A 81 -2.45 -5.32 6.93
CA ASP A 81 -3.33 -4.15 7.05
C ASP A 81 -2.65 -2.95 7.73
N THR A 82 -1.87 -3.20 8.78
CA THR A 82 -1.11 -2.15 9.50
C THR A 82 -0.06 -1.52 8.60
N PHE A 83 0.65 -2.31 7.78
CA PHE A 83 1.69 -1.80 6.89
C PHE A 83 1.11 -1.09 5.67
N ALA A 84 -0.05 -1.52 5.17
CA ALA A 84 -0.76 -0.81 4.11
C ALA A 84 -1.17 0.60 4.56
N HIS A 85 -1.78 0.73 5.74
CA HIS A 85 -2.10 2.03 6.32
C HIS A 85 -0.85 2.89 6.51
N LYS A 86 0.23 2.32 7.09
CA LYS A 86 1.48 3.05 7.28
C LYS A 86 2.08 3.53 5.96
N GLY A 87 2.13 2.69 4.93
CA GLY A 87 2.65 3.07 3.62
C GLY A 87 1.88 4.22 2.99
N ALA A 88 0.54 4.21 3.10
CA ALA A 88 -0.29 5.32 2.63
C ALA A 88 0.02 6.63 3.38
N LEU A 89 0.23 6.56 4.70
CA LEU A 89 0.51 7.72 5.56
C LEU A 89 1.91 8.33 5.37
N GLU A 90 2.84 7.65 4.69
CA GLU A 90 4.15 8.23 4.32
C GLU A 90 4.04 9.24 3.16
N THR A 91 2.85 9.38 2.60
CA THR A 91 2.55 10.28 1.49
C THR A 91 1.61 11.37 1.98
N LYS A 92 1.27 12.34 1.11
CA LYS A 92 0.15 13.27 1.37
C LYS A 92 -1.22 12.62 1.06
N GLY A 93 -1.25 11.33 0.78
CA GLY A 93 -2.45 10.55 0.52
C GLY A 93 -3.21 10.19 1.79
N LYS A 94 -4.39 9.60 1.61
CA LYS A 94 -5.31 9.24 2.68
C LYS A 94 -5.46 7.72 2.79
N THR A 95 -5.96 7.27 3.93
CA THR A 95 -6.33 5.87 4.12
C THR A 95 -7.61 5.72 4.93
N ILE A 96 -8.35 4.65 4.68
CA ILE A 96 -9.61 4.33 5.34
C ILE A 96 -9.47 3.00 6.07
N ALA A 97 -9.70 3.03 7.38
CA ALA A 97 -9.76 1.83 8.18
C ALA A 97 -11.20 1.39 8.39
N VAL A 98 -11.56 0.22 7.88
CA VAL A 98 -12.88 -0.36 8.12
C VAL A 98 -12.79 -1.26 9.36
N LEU A 99 -13.62 -1.04 10.37
CA LEU A 99 -13.55 -1.72 11.67
C LEU A 99 -14.70 -2.72 11.87
N GLY A 100 -14.39 -3.87 12.47
CA GLY A 100 -15.40 -4.84 12.92
C GLY A 100 -15.89 -4.56 14.35
N THR A 101 -15.75 -3.33 14.81
CA THR A 101 -16.04 -2.82 16.17
C THR A 101 -16.73 -1.46 16.06
N GLY A 102 -17.21 -0.90 17.17
CA GLY A 102 -17.52 0.53 17.24
C GLY A 102 -16.27 1.40 17.00
N LEU A 103 -16.49 2.68 16.67
CA LEU A 103 -15.44 3.66 16.37
C LEU A 103 -14.98 4.48 17.60
N ASP A 104 -15.59 4.26 18.76
CA ASP A 104 -15.13 4.87 20.01
C ASP A 104 -13.79 4.25 20.45
N LYS A 105 -12.98 5.05 21.13
CA LYS A 105 -11.62 4.66 21.55
C LYS A 105 -11.62 3.38 22.40
N LYS A 106 -12.70 3.06 23.13
CA LYS A 106 -12.79 1.84 23.94
C LYS A 106 -13.07 0.60 23.09
N SER A 107 -13.69 0.73 21.93
CA SER A 107 -14.01 -0.39 21.05
C SER A 107 -12.94 -0.71 20.01
N ILE A 108 -12.13 0.27 19.59
CA ILE A 108 -11.11 0.08 18.54
C ILE A 108 -10.17 -1.08 18.90
N TYR A 109 -10.06 -2.02 17.96
CA TYR A 109 -9.22 -3.21 18.04
C TYR A 109 -8.39 -3.39 16.76
N PRO A 110 -7.12 -3.84 16.86
CA PRO A 110 -6.39 -4.16 18.09
C PRO A 110 -5.86 -2.92 18.81
N ARG A 111 -5.73 -2.99 20.15
CA ARG A 111 -5.27 -1.86 20.99
C ARG A 111 -3.93 -1.25 20.56
N GLN A 112 -3.00 -2.08 20.10
CA GLN A 112 -1.69 -1.64 19.60
C GLN A 112 -1.78 -0.71 18.38
N ASN A 113 -2.89 -0.72 17.64
CA ASN A 113 -3.10 0.13 16.48
C ASN A 113 -3.92 1.39 16.81
N LEU A 114 -4.17 1.70 18.08
CA LEU A 114 -4.88 2.93 18.48
C LEU A 114 -4.18 4.19 17.96
N LYS A 115 -2.84 4.26 18.12
CA LYS A 115 -2.05 5.39 17.61
C LYS A 115 -2.11 5.49 16.09
N LEU A 116 -2.15 4.35 15.39
CA LEU A 116 -2.33 4.33 13.95
C LEU A 116 -3.72 4.88 13.56
N ALA A 117 -4.78 4.48 14.26
CA ALA A 117 -6.12 5.00 14.00
C ALA A 117 -6.21 6.52 14.26
N GLU A 118 -5.51 7.03 15.28
CA GLU A 118 -5.38 8.47 15.53
C GLU A 118 -4.65 9.17 14.37
N ASN A 119 -3.50 8.65 13.92
CA ASN A 119 -2.76 9.20 12.78
C ASN A 119 -3.60 9.22 11.48
N ILE A 120 -4.44 8.21 11.25
CA ILE A 120 -5.35 8.18 10.08
C ILE A 120 -6.31 9.37 10.10
N LEU A 121 -6.87 9.69 11.27
CA LEU A 121 -7.78 10.83 11.42
C LEU A 121 -7.02 12.15 11.25
N GLU A 122 -5.85 12.28 11.88
CA GLU A 122 -5.03 13.51 11.84
C GLU A 122 -4.55 13.88 10.43
N THR A 123 -4.37 12.88 9.56
CA THR A 123 -3.96 13.06 8.16
C THR A 123 -5.13 13.23 7.19
N GLY A 124 -6.37 13.32 7.71
CA GLY A 124 -7.57 13.56 6.91
C GLY A 124 -8.17 12.30 6.26
N GLY A 125 -7.77 11.11 6.71
CA GLY A 125 -8.44 9.84 6.40
C GLY A 125 -9.68 9.61 7.28
N CYS A 126 -10.19 8.37 7.31
CA CYS A 126 -11.32 8.04 8.18
C CYS A 126 -11.34 6.59 8.68
N LEU A 127 -12.13 6.39 9.73
CA LEU A 127 -12.52 5.09 10.26
C LEU A 127 -14.00 4.87 9.91
N ILE A 128 -14.33 3.68 9.39
CA ILE A 128 -15.69 3.30 9.00
C ILE A 128 -16.10 2.04 9.75
N SER A 129 -17.34 1.99 10.23
CA SER A 129 -17.93 0.77 10.80
C SER A 129 -19.42 0.67 10.47
N GLU A 130 -19.92 -0.55 10.36
CA GLU A 130 -21.37 -0.81 10.34
C GLU A 130 -21.96 -0.94 11.76
N TYR A 131 -21.09 -0.97 12.78
CA TYR A 131 -21.50 -1.18 14.16
C TYR A 131 -21.50 0.13 14.96
N PRO A 132 -22.52 0.35 15.81
CA PRO A 132 -22.60 1.55 16.63
C PRO A 132 -21.45 1.64 17.64
N PRO A 133 -21.14 2.86 18.14
CA PRO A 133 -20.21 3.05 19.26
C PRO A 133 -20.55 2.12 20.45
N GLY A 134 -19.52 1.56 21.08
CA GLY A 134 -19.62 0.58 22.16
C GLY A 134 -19.57 -0.88 21.69
N THR A 135 -19.71 -1.16 20.39
CA THR A 135 -19.73 -2.53 19.88
C THR A 135 -18.34 -3.18 19.94
N ARG A 136 -18.22 -4.30 20.65
CA ARG A 136 -16.98 -5.09 20.72
C ARG A 136 -16.85 -6.00 19.49
N GLY A 137 -15.61 -6.18 19.02
CA GLY A 137 -15.31 -7.09 17.92
C GLY A 137 -15.41 -8.56 18.32
N THR A 138 -15.93 -9.39 17.42
CA THR A 138 -16.06 -10.83 17.61
C THR A 138 -15.54 -11.58 16.38
N GLN A 139 -15.42 -12.90 16.50
CA GLN A 139 -15.06 -13.76 15.36
C GLN A 139 -16.06 -13.65 14.18
N PHE A 140 -17.26 -13.14 14.41
CA PHE A 140 -18.28 -12.95 13.37
C PHE A 140 -18.24 -11.57 12.74
N THR A 141 -17.96 -10.52 13.53
CA THR A 141 -17.95 -9.14 13.01
C THR A 141 -16.75 -8.88 12.11
N PHE A 142 -15.59 -9.49 12.37
CA PHE A 142 -14.40 -9.30 11.52
C PHE A 142 -14.59 -9.83 10.08
N PRO A 143 -15.08 -11.07 9.85
CA PRO A 143 -15.40 -11.53 8.50
C PRO A 143 -16.52 -10.76 7.81
N GLN A 144 -17.59 -10.38 8.53
CA GLN A 144 -18.71 -9.62 7.96
C GLN A 144 -18.27 -8.26 7.42
N ARG A 145 -17.40 -7.57 8.16
CA ARG A 145 -16.89 -6.26 7.73
C ARG A 145 -16.00 -6.34 6.48
N ASN A 146 -15.40 -7.48 6.15
CA ASN A 146 -14.54 -7.60 4.96
C ASN A 146 -15.28 -7.32 3.64
N ARG A 147 -16.60 -7.52 3.59
CA ARG A 147 -17.41 -7.15 2.43
C ARG A 147 -17.45 -5.63 2.19
N ILE A 148 -17.28 -4.83 3.25
CA ILE A 148 -17.23 -3.37 3.17
C ILE A 148 -15.87 -2.92 2.62
N ILE A 149 -14.77 -3.56 3.06
CA ILE A 149 -13.42 -3.26 2.53
C ILE A 149 -13.38 -3.43 1.01
N SER A 150 -13.84 -4.59 0.54
CA SER A 150 -13.93 -4.90 -0.90
C SER A 150 -15.00 -4.04 -1.59
N GLY A 151 -16.16 -3.82 -0.95
CA GLY A 151 -17.25 -3.06 -1.52
C GLY A 151 -16.94 -1.58 -1.73
N LEU A 152 -16.12 -0.98 -0.87
CA LEU A 152 -15.61 0.38 -1.06
C LEU A 152 -14.62 0.50 -2.23
N SER A 153 -13.97 -0.59 -2.63
CA SER A 153 -12.74 -0.53 -3.41
C SER A 153 -12.93 -0.92 -4.88
N LEU A 154 -12.17 -0.28 -5.77
CA LEU A 154 -12.08 -0.65 -7.19
C LEU A 154 -11.48 -2.05 -7.39
N GLY A 155 -10.60 -2.45 -6.49
CA GLY A 155 -9.98 -3.76 -6.45
C GLY A 155 -9.37 -4.07 -5.09
N VAL A 156 -8.96 -5.32 -4.91
CA VAL A 156 -8.34 -5.84 -3.68
C VAL A 156 -7.02 -6.51 -4.01
N LEU A 157 -5.95 -6.06 -3.38
CA LEU A 157 -4.65 -6.74 -3.35
C LEU A 157 -4.52 -7.63 -2.12
N VAL A 158 -4.17 -8.90 -2.34
CA VAL A 158 -3.76 -9.83 -1.30
C VAL A 158 -2.24 -9.98 -1.32
N VAL A 159 -1.57 -9.51 -0.27
CA VAL A 159 -0.10 -9.49 -0.20
C VAL A 159 0.45 -10.84 0.27
N GLU A 160 -0.01 -11.31 1.42
CA GLU A 160 0.34 -12.63 1.95
C GLU A 160 -0.89 -13.23 2.60
N ALA A 161 -1.16 -14.50 2.33
CA ALA A 161 -2.30 -15.21 2.88
C ALA A 161 -2.04 -16.71 2.95
N LYS A 162 -2.29 -17.31 4.11
CA LYS A 162 -2.43 -18.76 4.21
C LYS A 162 -3.74 -19.20 3.57
N PHE A 163 -3.79 -20.44 3.07
CA PHE A 163 -5.05 -21.04 2.64
C PHE A 163 -6.07 -21.03 3.80
N GLY A 164 -7.33 -20.71 3.51
CA GLY A 164 -8.39 -20.54 4.52
C GLY A 164 -8.26 -19.31 5.43
N SER A 165 -7.32 -18.39 5.18
CA SER A 165 -7.16 -17.19 6.02
C SER A 165 -8.24 -16.13 5.75
N GLY A 166 -8.39 -15.19 6.70
CA GLY A 166 -9.37 -14.09 6.58
C GLY A 166 -9.15 -13.18 5.37
N ALA A 167 -7.94 -13.08 4.83
CA ALA A 167 -7.66 -12.31 3.61
C ALA A 167 -8.33 -12.94 2.37
N LEU A 168 -8.43 -14.28 2.31
CA LEU A 168 -9.16 -14.98 1.25
C LEU A 168 -10.67 -14.69 1.32
N ILE A 169 -11.21 -14.46 2.52
CA ILE A 169 -12.61 -14.06 2.68
C ILE A 169 -12.85 -12.72 1.98
N THR A 170 -11.97 -11.73 2.17
CA THR A 170 -12.06 -10.43 1.48
C THR A 170 -11.93 -10.58 -0.04
N ALA A 171 -10.99 -11.41 -0.51
CA ALA A 171 -10.83 -11.68 -1.94
C ALA A 171 -12.06 -12.37 -2.56
N ASN A 172 -12.67 -13.30 -1.84
CA ASN A 172 -13.91 -13.96 -2.27
C ASN A 172 -15.08 -12.96 -2.33
N TRP A 173 -15.21 -12.04 -1.36
CA TRP A 173 -16.18 -10.95 -1.45
C TRP A 173 -15.94 -10.09 -2.68
N ALA A 174 -14.69 -9.72 -2.95
CA ALA A 174 -14.32 -8.95 -4.12
C ALA A 174 -14.73 -9.63 -5.44
N PHE A 175 -14.47 -10.94 -5.59
CA PHE A 175 -14.95 -11.71 -6.74
C PHE A 175 -16.48 -11.67 -6.88
N GLN A 176 -17.21 -11.89 -5.78
CA GLN A 176 -18.68 -11.85 -5.79
C GLN A 176 -19.24 -10.46 -6.13
N GLN A 177 -18.54 -9.42 -5.70
CA GLN A 177 -18.85 -8.01 -5.96
C GLN A 177 -18.32 -7.53 -7.33
N LYS A 178 -17.78 -8.42 -8.16
CA LYS A 178 -17.18 -8.11 -9.46
C LYS A 178 -16.07 -7.05 -9.39
N ARG A 179 -15.34 -7.01 -8.27
CA ARG A 179 -14.14 -6.18 -8.11
C ARG A 179 -12.92 -6.95 -8.61
N LYS A 180 -11.91 -6.24 -9.10
CA LYS A 180 -10.65 -6.89 -9.52
C LYS A 180 -9.90 -7.41 -8.31
N VAL A 181 -9.39 -8.63 -8.40
CA VAL A 181 -8.58 -9.26 -7.35
C VAL A 181 -7.15 -9.40 -7.84
N PHE A 182 -6.22 -8.96 -7.03
CA PHE A 182 -4.78 -8.98 -7.29
C PHE A 182 -4.09 -9.79 -6.20
N SER A 183 -2.99 -10.44 -6.55
CA SER A 183 -2.23 -11.21 -5.58
C SER A 183 -0.74 -11.15 -5.84
N ILE A 184 0.03 -11.01 -4.77
CA ILE A 184 1.49 -11.01 -4.80
C ILE A 184 1.99 -12.46 -4.90
N PRO A 185 2.93 -12.77 -5.82
CA PRO A 185 3.55 -14.08 -5.88
C PRO A 185 4.49 -14.30 -4.67
N GLY A 186 4.98 -15.51 -4.51
CA GLY A 186 5.89 -15.82 -3.41
C GLY A 186 6.38 -17.26 -3.48
N SER A 187 7.30 -17.62 -2.58
CA SER A 187 7.86 -18.98 -2.52
C SER A 187 6.74 -20.02 -2.33
N ILE A 188 6.76 -21.09 -3.12
CA ILE A 188 5.83 -22.24 -3.00
C ILE A 188 6.03 -23.00 -1.68
N PHE A 189 7.18 -22.84 -1.03
CA PHE A 189 7.47 -23.43 0.29
C PHE A 189 6.92 -22.58 1.44
N SER A 190 6.56 -21.32 1.18
CA SER A 190 5.96 -20.45 2.19
C SER A 190 4.47 -20.72 2.35
N LYS A 191 4.05 -21.08 3.56
CA LYS A 191 2.62 -21.20 3.91
C LYS A 191 1.86 -19.89 3.68
N ASN A 192 2.53 -18.73 3.79
CA ASN A 192 1.93 -17.42 3.56
C ASN A 192 1.70 -17.11 2.07
N SER A 193 2.27 -17.88 1.15
CA SER A 193 2.03 -17.72 -0.30
C SER A 193 0.92 -18.62 -0.83
N GLN A 194 0.54 -19.68 -0.12
CA GLN A 194 -0.40 -20.69 -0.59
C GLN A 194 -1.77 -20.10 -0.96
N GLY A 195 -2.27 -19.17 -0.13
CA GLY A 195 -3.52 -18.46 -0.40
C GLY A 195 -3.41 -17.54 -1.60
N CYS A 196 -2.28 -16.84 -1.75
CA CYS A 196 -2.01 -16.00 -2.91
C CYS A 196 -1.98 -16.81 -4.21
N HIS A 197 -1.26 -17.94 -4.23
CA HIS A 197 -1.20 -18.84 -5.38
C HIS A 197 -2.57 -19.43 -5.72
N TYR A 198 -3.37 -19.77 -4.70
CA TYR A 198 -4.75 -20.22 -4.90
C TYR A 198 -5.59 -19.14 -5.59
N LEU A 199 -5.50 -17.89 -5.15
CA LEU A 199 -6.23 -16.77 -5.76
C LEU A 199 -5.79 -16.55 -7.22
N ILE A 200 -4.49 -16.62 -7.51
CA ILE A 200 -3.97 -16.52 -8.88
C ILE A 200 -4.56 -17.62 -9.77
N LYS A 201 -4.57 -18.87 -9.29
CA LYS A 201 -5.20 -20.00 -10.00
C LYS A 201 -6.72 -19.84 -10.18
N LYS A 202 -7.38 -19.01 -9.36
CA LYS A 202 -8.80 -18.67 -9.46
C LYS A 202 -9.08 -17.43 -10.33
N GLY A 203 -8.06 -16.85 -10.95
CA GLY A 203 -8.21 -15.70 -11.84
C GLY A 203 -7.87 -14.35 -11.20
N ALA A 204 -7.30 -14.33 -10.00
CA ALA A 204 -6.67 -13.10 -9.51
C ALA A 204 -5.46 -12.76 -10.38
N LYS A 205 -5.25 -11.47 -10.65
CA LYS A 205 -4.11 -10.99 -11.40
C LYS A 205 -2.85 -11.05 -10.53
N LEU A 206 -1.82 -11.75 -11.00
CA LEU A 206 -0.49 -11.67 -10.41
C LEU A 206 0.05 -10.26 -10.63
N VAL A 207 0.53 -9.63 -9.55
CA VAL A 207 1.17 -8.30 -9.61
C VAL A 207 2.45 -8.28 -8.78
N GLU A 208 3.38 -7.44 -9.18
CA GLU A 208 4.66 -7.24 -8.49
C GLU A 208 4.84 -5.78 -8.07
N THR A 209 4.14 -4.86 -8.74
CA THR A 209 4.25 -3.42 -8.52
C THR A 209 2.87 -2.74 -8.49
N ALA A 210 2.82 -1.51 -7.94
CA ALA A 210 1.63 -0.65 -8.02
C ALA A 210 1.23 -0.36 -9.47
N ASN A 211 2.19 -0.29 -10.40
CA ASN A 211 1.90 -0.04 -11.81
C ASN A 211 1.18 -1.19 -12.50
N ASP A 212 1.38 -2.44 -12.08
CA ASP A 212 0.60 -3.57 -12.62
C ASP A 212 -0.88 -3.44 -12.24
N ILE A 213 -1.15 -2.98 -11.02
CA ILE A 213 -2.50 -2.69 -10.53
C ILE A 213 -3.11 -1.52 -11.31
N LEU A 214 -2.39 -0.41 -11.45
CA LEU A 214 -2.88 0.79 -12.14
C LEU A 214 -3.17 0.53 -13.61
N LYS A 215 -2.31 -0.23 -14.31
CA LYS A 215 -2.54 -0.69 -15.69
C LYS A 215 -3.84 -1.47 -15.78
N GLU A 216 -4.01 -2.46 -14.92
CA GLU A 216 -5.20 -3.30 -14.92
C GLU A 216 -6.46 -2.50 -14.58
N LEU A 217 -6.38 -1.47 -13.73
CA LEU A 217 -7.50 -0.57 -13.42
C LEU A 217 -7.73 0.53 -14.46
N ASN A 218 -6.93 0.60 -15.53
CA ASN A 218 -6.92 1.70 -16.51
C ASN A 218 -6.77 3.09 -15.85
N LEU A 219 -5.91 3.18 -14.84
CA LEU A 219 -5.59 4.41 -14.13
C LEU A 219 -4.21 4.95 -14.56
N PRO A 220 -3.95 6.26 -14.39
CA PRO A 220 -2.64 6.84 -14.64
C PRO A 220 -1.54 6.10 -13.88
N LEU A 221 -0.45 5.78 -14.58
CA LEU A 221 0.67 5.06 -13.97
C LEU A 221 1.38 5.92 -12.93
N PHE A 222 1.81 5.27 -11.87
CA PHE A 222 2.68 5.85 -10.88
C PHE A 222 4.05 6.11 -11.51
N LYS A 223 4.38 7.40 -11.64
CA LYS A 223 5.72 7.86 -11.98
C LYS A 223 6.41 8.19 -10.66
N LYS A 224 7.23 7.28 -10.17
CA LYS A 224 8.11 7.58 -9.03
C LYS A 224 8.85 8.86 -9.39
N GLN A 225 8.61 9.94 -8.64
CA GLN A 225 9.55 11.06 -8.64
C GLN A 225 10.84 10.50 -8.04
N ARG A 226 11.64 9.84 -8.87
CA ARG A 226 13.06 9.76 -8.59
C ARG A 226 13.47 11.23 -8.52
N SER A 227 13.71 11.74 -7.32
CA SER A 227 14.71 12.78 -7.19
C SER A 227 15.94 12.17 -7.83
N GLU A 228 16.18 12.51 -9.10
CA GLU A 228 17.42 12.12 -9.74
C GLU A 228 18.52 12.53 -8.78
N PRO A 229 19.44 11.62 -8.41
CA PRO A 229 20.52 12.01 -7.54
C PRO A 229 21.21 13.19 -8.24
N LYS A 230 21.07 14.37 -7.63
CA LYS A 230 21.68 15.59 -8.13
C LYS A 230 23.01 15.72 -7.42
N GLY A 231 24.05 15.82 -8.21
CA GLY A 231 25.35 16.20 -7.74
C GLY A 231 25.33 17.65 -7.26
N GLU A 232 26.14 17.96 -6.26
CA GLU A 232 26.37 19.35 -5.83
C GLU A 232 27.34 20.09 -6.77
N GLY A 233 28.06 19.36 -7.64
CA GLY A 233 28.98 19.89 -8.64
C GLY A 233 28.81 19.27 -10.02
N LEU A 234 29.52 19.81 -11.01
CA LEU A 234 29.47 19.32 -12.40
C LEU A 234 29.94 17.87 -12.49
N GLU A 235 31.01 17.52 -11.78
CA GLU A 235 31.61 16.18 -11.81
C GLU A 235 30.70 15.13 -11.19
N GLU A 236 30.08 15.44 -10.05
CA GLU A 236 29.07 14.57 -9.44
C GLU A 236 27.91 14.33 -10.41
N ASN A 237 27.39 15.39 -11.06
CA ASN A 237 26.30 15.26 -12.01
C ASN A 237 26.67 14.46 -13.26
N LEU A 238 27.89 14.62 -13.79
CA LEU A 238 28.38 13.82 -14.92
C LEU A 238 28.39 12.34 -14.60
N ILE A 239 28.95 11.96 -13.45
CA ILE A 239 29.02 10.55 -13.02
C ILE A 239 27.62 10.00 -12.76
N LEU A 240 26.77 10.75 -12.05
CA LEU A 240 25.40 10.33 -11.74
C LEU A 240 24.55 10.15 -13.01
N ASN A 241 24.73 11.01 -14.01
CA ASN A 241 24.05 10.89 -15.30
C ASN A 241 24.48 9.63 -16.07
N VAL A 242 25.77 9.33 -16.09
CA VAL A 242 26.31 8.14 -16.77
C VAL A 242 25.82 6.85 -16.10
N LEU A 243 25.58 6.86 -14.79
CA LEU A 243 25.08 5.72 -14.02
C LEU A 243 23.54 5.59 -13.97
N LYS A 244 22.77 6.45 -14.68
CA LYS A 244 21.30 6.44 -14.64
C LYS A 244 20.67 5.15 -15.16
N GLU A 245 21.23 4.58 -16.21
CA GLU A 245 20.61 3.47 -16.95
C GLU A 245 21.24 2.12 -16.63
N GLU A 246 22.54 2.07 -16.36
CA GLU A 246 23.29 0.84 -16.16
C GLU A 246 24.41 1.00 -15.12
N THR A 247 24.88 -0.13 -14.59
CA THR A 247 26.05 -0.20 -13.72
C THR A 247 27.32 -0.28 -14.57
N LEU A 248 28.33 0.54 -14.25
CA LEU A 248 29.52 0.70 -15.10
C LEU A 248 30.80 0.50 -14.31
N SER A 249 31.83 -0.01 -14.98
CA SER A 249 33.19 -0.01 -14.43
C SER A 249 33.75 1.40 -14.36
N ILE A 250 34.68 1.64 -13.44
CA ILE A 250 35.35 2.94 -13.31
C ILE A 250 35.97 3.41 -14.63
N ASP A 251 36.56 2.52 -15.43
CA ASP A 251 37.15 2.85 -16.73
C ASP A 251 36.10 3.37 -17.73
N LYS A 252 34.92 2.74 -17.78
CA LYS A 252 33.81 3.21 -18.63
C LYS A 252 33.24 4.54 -18.14
N ILE A 253 33.24 4.78 -16.84
CA ILE A 253 32.81 6.07 -16.27
C ILE A 253 33.81 7.16 -16.68
N ILE A 254 35.11 6.89 -16.57
CA ILE A 254 36.19 7.79 -17.03
C ILE A 254 36.00 8.12 -18.53
N GLU A 255 35.82 7.10 -19.36
CA GLU A 255 35.61 7.25 -20.80
C GLU A 255 34.39 8.13 -21.12
N LYS A 256 33.22 7.82 -20.53
CA LYS A 256 31.97 8.53 -20.80
C LYS A 256 31.95 9.95 -20.22
N THR A 257 32.55 10.18 -19.06
CA THR A 257 32.56 11.50 -18.40
C THR A 257 33.70 12.40 -18.85
N LYS A 258 34.74 11.83 -19.47
CA LYS A 258 36.01 12.50 -19.83
C LYS A 258 36.72 13.15 -18.64
N LEU A 259 36.41 12.73 -17.41
CA LEU A 259 37.13 13.13 -16.21
C LEU A 259 38.44 12.36 -16.09
N SER A 260 39.44 12.93 -15.42
CA SER A 260 40.66 12.18 -15.12
C SER A 260 40.37 11.02 -14.17
N ALA A 261 41.21 9.97 -14.19
CA ALA A 261 41.07 8.82 -13.31
C ALA A 261 41.04 9.22 -11.83
N ALA A 262 41.94 10.13 -11.44
CA ALA A 262 42.00 10.66 -10.07
C ALA A 262 40.71 11.38 -9.66
N LYS A 263 40.15 12.20 -10.55
CA LYS A 263 38.94 12.97 -10.25
C LYS A 263 37.69 12.10 -10.25
N THR A 264 37.65 11.07 -11.10
CA THR A 264 36.57 10.08 -11.11
C THR A 264 36.56 9.26 -9.81
N ALA A 265 37.72 8.75 -9.40
CA ALA A 265 37.86 7.97 -8.17
C ALA A 265 37.47 8.77 -6.92
N SER A 266 37.95 10.02 -6.79
CA SER A 266 37.58 10.87 -5.65
C SER A 266 36.10 11.22 -5.62
N THR A 267 35.50 11.54 -6.77
CA THR A 267 34.07 11.87 -6.86
C THR A 267 33.19 10.66 -6.59
N LEU A 268 33.55 9.47 -7.07
CA LEU A 268 32.85 8.22 -6.76
C LEU A 268 32.86 7.91 -5.26
N ALA A 269 34.01 8.07 -4.59
CA ALA A 269 34.12 7.88 -3.15
C ALA A 269 33.21 8.86 -2.37
N ILE A 270 33.18 10.14 -2.77
CA ILE A 270 32.28 11.14 -2.17
C ILE A 270 30.82 10.77 -2.38
N LEU A 271 30.44 10.40 -3.61
CA LEU A 271 29.07 9.98 -3.93
C LEU A 271 28.65 8.72 -3.18
N GLU A 272 29.59 7.80 -2.91
CA GLU A 272 29.35 6.58 -2.14
C GLU A 272 29.13 6.89 -0.66
N ILE A 273 29.94 7.79 -0.08
CA ILE A 273 29.73 8.31 1.29
C ILE A 273 28.39 9.03 1.40
N LYS A 274 27.99 9.79 0.38
CA LYS A 274 26.68 10.45 0.30
C LYS A 274 25.52 9.48 0.04
N GLY A 275 25.80 8.19 -0.15
CA GLY A 275 24.80 7.16 -0.43
C GLY A 275 24.09 7.34 -1.77
N LYS A 276 24.68 8.07 -2.74
CA LYS A 276 24.11 8.28 -4.09
C LYS A 276 24.56 7.19 -5.07
N VAL A 277 25.74 6.63 -4.88
CA VAL A 277 26.27 5.47 -5.63
C VAL A 277 26.72 4.37 -4.66
N LYS A 278 26.90 3.16 -5.17
CA LYS A 278 27.48 2.02 -4.46
C LYS A 278 28.46 1.27 -5.33
N ASN A 279 29.56 0.81 -4.74
CA ASN A 279 30.43 -0.18 -5.35
C ASN A 279 29.79 -1.58 -5.24
N LEU A 280 29.63 -2.24 -6.37
CA LEU A 280 29.05 -3.58 -6.50
C LEU A 280 30.11 -4.69 -6.46
N GLY A 281 31.38 -4.33 -6.26
CA GLY A 281 32.53 -5.21 -6.38
C GLY A 281 33.20 -5.09 -7.76
N GLY A 282 34.50 -5.38 -7.81
CA GLY A 282 35.27 -5.37 -9.07
C GLY A 282 35.36 -3.99 -9.75
N ASN A 283 35.32 -2.89 -8.98
CA ASN A 283 35.30 -1.51 -9.48
C ASN A 283 34.10 -1.20 -10.39
N ILE A 284 32.98 -1.90 -10.18
CA ILE A 284 31.71 -1.63 -10.85
C ILE A 284 30.83 -0.80 -9.91
N TYR A 285 30.32 0.31 -10.41
CA TYR A 285 29.49 1.24 -9.66
C TYR A 285 28.07 1.28 -10.22
N GLY A 286 27.11 1.52 -9.33
CA GLY A 286 25.71 1.78 -9.69
C GLY A 286 25.09 2.81 -8.76
N LEU A 287 23.96 3.39 -9.16
CA LEU A 287 23.18 4.23 -8.25
C LEU A 287 22.68 3.41 -7.06
N SER A 288 22.77 4.00 -5.87
CA SER A 288 22.13 3.47 -4.67
C SER A 288 20.62 3.67 -4.82
N ARG A 289 19.87 2.56 -4.87
CA ARG A 289 18.42 2.53 -5.09
C ARG A 289 17.66 2.41 -3.78
#